data_AF-A0A844H5R7-F1
#
_entry.id   AF-A0A844H5R7-F1
#
_cell.length_a   1.000
_cell.length_b   1.000
_cell.length_c   1.000
_cell.angle_alpha   90.00
_cell.angle_beta   90.00
_cell.angle_gamma   90.00
#
_symmetry.space_group_name_H-M   'P 1'
#
loop_
_entity.id
_entity.type
_entity.pdbx_description
1 polymer ?
#
loop_
_entity_poly.entity_id
_entity_poly.type
_entity_poly.pdbx_seq_one_letter_code
_entity_poly.pdbx_strand_id
1 'polypeptide(L)'
;MSKDTFKIATNAAPACGPNGARNVAFKSASVEVIRRGYDKFVIVGDNHNSDFWSGAHEQDMVVRIIPEGSREAANALSARQQLGDDWQEQLAKGSPTTCG
;
A
#
# COMPACT_ATOMS: atom_id res chain seq x y z
N MET A 1 -2.71 -13.39 -15.67
CA MET A 1 -2.53 -12.39 -14.60
C MET A 1 -2.86 -11.04 -15.21
N SER A 2 -4.01 -10.44 -14.88
CA SER A 2 -4.31 -9.06 -15.30
C SER A 2 -3.22 -8.16 -14.74
N LYS A 3 -2.59 -7.34 -15.60
CA LYS A 3 -1.39 -6.52 -15.27
C LYS A 3 -1.64 -5.49 -14.16
N ASP A 4 -2.87 -5.42 -13.67
CA ASP A 4 -3.39 -4.40 -12.77
C ASP A 4 -3.33 -4.83 -11.31
N THR A 5 -3.06 -6.11 -11.00
CA THR A 5 -2.95 -6.60 -9.61
C THR A 5 -1.50 -6.90 -9.25
N PHE A 6 -1.04 -6.38 -8.12
CA PHE A 6 0.29 -6.65 -7.58
C PHE A 6 0.23 -6.86 -6.07
N LYS A 7 1.21 -7.61 -5.57
CA LYS A 7 1.38 -7.88 -4.15
C LYS A 7 2.41 -6.91 -3.58
N ILE A 8 2.03 -6.16 -2.55
CA ILE A 8 2.92 -5.38 -1.70
C ILE A 8 3.34 -6.30 -0.55
N ALA A 9 4.59 -6.75 -0.59
CA ALA A 9 5.23 -7.41 0.55
C ALA A 9 5.91 -6.32 1.37
N THR A 10 5.23 -5.85 2.41
CA THR A 10 5.78 -4.80 3.27
C THR A 10 6.63 -5.40 4.37
N ASN A 11 7.95 -5.28 4.21
CA ASN A 11 8.92 -5.54 5.26
C ASN A 11 9.04 -4.28 6.13
N ALA A 12 8.00 -3.96 6.88
CA ALA A 12 8.09 -2.92 7.89
C ALA A 12 9.06 -3.40 8.97
N ALA A 13 9.91 -2.49 9.50
CA ALA A 13 10.77 -2.84 10.62
C ALA A 13 9.92 -3.37 11.79
N PRO A 14 10.38 -4.40 12.55
CA PRO A 14 9.66 -4.93 13.72
C PRO A 14 9.24 -3.86 14.74
N ALA A 15 9.97 -2.74 14.76
CA ALA A 15 9.67 -1.56 15.56
C ALA A 15 8.30 -0.91 15.26
N CYS A 16 7.68 -1.20 14.10
CA CYS A 16 6.40 -0.59 13.71
C CYS A 16 5.16 -1.23 14.34
N GLY A 17 5.31 -2.41 14.96
CA GLY A 17 4.17 -3.19 15.44
C GLY A 17 3.12 -3.48 14.35
N PRO A 18 1.98 -4.09 14.73
CA PRO A 18 0.96 -4.49 13.77
C PRO A 18 0.24 -3.31 13.10
N ASN A 19 0.03 -2.20 13.82
CA ASN A 19 -0.66 -1.02 13.28
C ASN A 19 0.24 -0.20 12.33
N GLY A 20 1.53 -0.06 12.65
CA GLY A 20 2.47 0.65 11.79
C GLY A 20 2.78 -0.12 10.50
N ALA A 21 2.90 -1.45 10.57
CA ALA A 21 3.11 -2.29 9.40
C ALA A 21 1.97 -2.15 8.37
N ARG A 22 0.71 -2.13 8.82
CA ARG A 22 -0.44 -1.83 7.95
C ARG A 22 -0.31 -0.48 7.29
N ASN A 23 -0.05 0.58 8.06
CA ASN A 23 0.04 1.94 7.52
C ASN A 23 1.14 2.05 6.45
N VAL A 24 2.30 1.44 6.69
CA VAL A 24 3.40 1.36 5.72
C VAL A 24 2.98 0.59 4.46
N ALA A 25 2.20 -0.49 4.58
CA ALA A 25 1.63 -1.23 3.45
C ALA A 25 0.72 -0.35 2.59
N PHE A 26 -0.21 0.38 3.21
CA PHE A 26 -1.11 1.31 2.53
C PHE A 26 -0.36 2.45 1.82
N LYS A 27 0.63 3.06 2.49
CA LYS A 27 1.45 4.12 1.90
C LYS A 27 2.28 3.58 0.73
N SER A 28 2.89 2.41 0.88
CA SER A 28 3.69 1.76 -0.17
C SER A 28 2.85 1.39 -1.39
N ALA A 29 1.64 0.87 -1.17
CA ALA A 29 0.66 0.62 -2.23
C ALA A 29 0.34 1.89 -3.00
N SER A 30 0.06 2.98 -2.28
CA SER A 30 -0.28 4.28 -2.87
C SER A 30 0.87 4.83 -3.72
N VAL A 31 2.10 4.76 -3.19
CA VAL A 31 3.32 5.16 -3.92
C VAL A 31 3.46 4.37 -5.23
N GLU A 32 3.29 3.05 -5.17
CA GLU A 32 3.41 2.17 -6.34
C GLU A 32 2.33 2.46 -7.40
N VAL A 33 1.09 2.71 -6.99
CA VAL A 33 -0.03 3.09 -7.88
C VAL A 33 0.30 4.39 -8.62
N ILE A 34 0.77 5.41 -7.89
CA ILE A 34 1.13 6.71 -8.48
C ILE A 34 2.34 6.57 -9.43
N ARG A 35 3.36 5.79 -9.04
CA ARG A 35 4.54 5.52 -9.89
C ARG A 35 4.17 4.83 -11.20
N ARG A 36 3.10 4.03 -11.21
CA ARG A 36 2.55 3.39 -12.41
C ARG A 36 1.69 4.32 -13.26
N GLY A 37 1.46 5.55 -12.83
CA GLY A 37 0.65 6.55 -13.54
C GLY A 37 -0.84 6.48 -13.26
N TYR A 38 -1.26 5.81 -12.18
CA TYR A 38 -2.65 5.72 -11.76
C TYR A 38 -2.88 6.46 -10.44
N ASP A 39 -4.13 6.80 -10.14
CA ASP A 39 -4.50 7.38 -8.83
C ASP A 39 -5.37 6.43 -8.01
N LYS A 40 -6.16 5.58 -8.65
CA LYS A 40 -7.21 4.78 -8.00
C LYS A 40 -6.78 3.32 -7.85
N PHE A 41 -7.07 2.74 -6.69
CA PHE A 41 -6.83 1.33 -6.42
C PHE A 41 -7.81 0.75 -5.40
N VAL A 42 -7.90 -0.56 -5.35
CA VAL A 42 -8.65 -1.31 -4.34
C VAL A 42 -7.78 -2.42 -3.77
N ILE A 43 -8.06 -2.78 -2.53
CA ILE A 43 -7.43 -3.94 -1.89
C ILE A 43 -8.30 -5.14 -2.19
N VAL A 44 -7.74 -6.13 -2.88
CA VAL A 44 -8.46 -7.35 -3.29
C VAL A 44 -8.10 -8.56 -2.45
N GLY A 45 -7.07 -8.44 -1.62
CA GLY A 45 -6.63 -9.47 -0.71
C GLY A 45 -5.68 -8.91 0.31
N ASP A 46 -5.73 -9.45 1.51
CA ASP A 46 -4.91 -9.07 2.63
C ASP A 46 -4.59 -10.36 3.37
N ASN A 47 -3.31 -10.74 3.39
CA ASN A 47 -2.83 -11.92 4.07
C ASN A 47 -1.97 -11.48 5.25
N HIS A 48 -2.61 -11.35 6.41
CA HIS A 48 -1.92 -11.13 7.68
C HIS A 48 -1.30 -12.46 8.13
N ASN A 49 -0.05 -12.73 7.79
CA ASN A 49 0.69 -13.81 8.45
C ASN A 49 1.43 -13.22 9.66
N SER A 50 0.81 -13.26 10.84
CA SER A 50 1.47 -12.86 12.07
C SER A 50 2.23 -14.05 12.65
N ASP A 51 3.51 -14.19 12.30
CA ASP A 51 4.39 -15.13 12.99
C ASP A 51 4.83 -14.51 14.33
N PHE A 52 4.15 -14.92 15.41
CA PHE A 52 4.39 -14.44 16.77
C PHE A 52 5.84 -14.69 17.25
N TRP A 53 6.51 -15.69 16.68
CA TRP A 53 7.86 -16.12 17.11
C TRP A 53 9.01 -15.35 16.46
N SER A 54 8.79 -14.72 15.29
CA SER A 54 9.85 -14.03 14.54
C SER A 54 9.86 -12.50 14.74
N GLY A 55 8.78 -11.93 15.32
CA GLY A 55 8.60 -10.48 15.36
C GLY A 55 8.47 -9.83 13.97
N ALA A 56 8.40 -10.64 12.90
CA ALA A 56 8.18 -10.18 11.55
C ALA A 56 6.69 -9.97 11.35
N HIS A 57 6.28 -8.70 11.25
CA HIS A 57 4.93 -8.34 10.86
C HIS A 57 4.87 -8.26 9.34
N GLU A 58 4.95 -9.43 8.69
CA GLU A 58 4.82 -9.52 7.23
C GLU A 58 3.36 -9.24 6.88
N GLN A 59 3.14 -8.06 6.33
CA GLN A 59 1.84 -7.65 5.81
C GLN A 59 1.88 -7.73 4.31
N ASP A 60 1.31 -8.84 3.82
CA ASP A 60 1.13 -9.12 2.41
C ASP A 60 -0.22 -8.54 1.96
N MET A 61 -0.16 -7.41 1.26
CA MET A 61 -1.35 -6.77 0.72
C MET A 61 -1.43 -6.97 -0.79
N VAL A 62 -2.56 -7.44 -1.28
CA VAL A 62 -2.83 -7.58 -2.71
C VAL A 62 -3.65 -6.37 -3.16
N VAL A 63 -3.02 -5.55 -3.99
CA VAL A 63 -3.57 -4.29 -4.49
C VAL A 63 -3.90 -4.45 -5.96
N ARG A 64 -5.08 -3.97 -6.35
CA ARG A 64 -5.51 -3.89 -7.74
C ARG A 64 -5.72 -2.43 -8.14
N ILE A 65 -5.01 -2.00 -9.17
CA ILE A 65 -5.19 -0.70 -9.81
C ILE A 65 -6.57 -0.66 -10.45
N ILE A 66 -7.22 0.47 -10.28
CA ILE A 66 -8.51 0.77 -10.89
C ILE A 66 -8.32 1.95 -11.83
N PRO A 67 -8.59 1.80 -13.14
CA PRO A 67 -8.55 2.93 -14.07
C PRO A 67 -9.61 3.97 -13.69
N GLU A 68 -9.30 5.27 -13.75
CA GLU A 68 -10.25 6.33 -13.37
C GLU A 68 -11.55 6.31 -14.18
N GLY A 69 -11.50 5.86 -15.44
CA GLY A 69 -12.68 5.72 -16.31
C GLY A 69 -13.52 4.47 -16.08
N SER A 70 -13.14 3.60 -15.14
CA SER A 70 -13.87 2.35 -14.87
C SER A 70 -15.03 2.57 -13.88
N ARG A 71 -16.06 1.72 -13.96
CA ARG A 71 -17.19 1.75 -13.02
C ARG A 71 -16.75 1.46 -11.59
N GLU A 72 -15.65 0.72 -11.40
CA GLU A 72 -15.09 0.46 -10.08
C GLU A 72 -14.40 1.68 -9.46
N ALA A 73 -14.02 2.71 -10.24
CA ALA A 73 -13.32 3.89 -9.73
C ALA A 73 -14.13 4.67 -8.70
N ALA A 74 -15.47 4.60 -8.78
CA ALA A 74 -16.37 5.22 -7.82
C ALA A 74 -16.24 4.66 -6.39
N ASN A 75 -15.80 3.41 -6.24
CA ASN A 75 -15.59 2.76 -4.96
C ASN A 75 -14.10 2.55 -4.65
N ALA A 76 -13.21 3.08 -5.47
CA ALA A 76 -11.77 2.91 -5.34
C ALA A 76 -11.15 3.96 -4.41
N LEU A 77 -10.11 3.56 -3.68
CA LEU A 77 -9.29 4.44 -2.86
C LEU A 77 -8.40 5.29 -3.77
N SER A 78 -8.24 6.57 -3.43
CA SER A 78 -7.26 7.45 -4.10
C SER A 78 -5.92 7.36 -3.37
N ALA A 79 -4.87 7.05 -4.12
CA ALA A 79 -3.50 6.96 -3.63
C ALA A 79 -2.98 8.31 -3.13
N ARG A 80 -3.27 9.40 -3.82
CA ARG A 80 -2.92 10.75 -3.34
C ARG A 80 -3.66 11.07 -2.06
N GLN A 81 -4.95 10.76 -2.00
CA GLN A 81 -5.77 11.01 -0.81
C GLN A 81 -5.31 10.18 0.40
N GLN A 82 -4.82 8.96 0.17
CA GLN A 82 -4.26 8.09 1.21
C GLN A 82 -2.91 8.60 1.74
N LEU A 83 -2.12 9.26 0.90
CA LEU A 83 -0.85 9.87 1.28
C LEU A 83 -1.01 11.29 1.86
N GLY A 84 -2.15 11.95 1.60
CA GLY A 84 -2.42 13.33 2.01
C GLY A 84 -1.78 14.37 1.10
N ASP A 85 -1.80 15.63 1.53
CA ASP A 85 -1.25 16.76 0.76
C ASP A 85 0.26 16.61 0.49
N ASP A 86 0.98 15.93 1.40
CA ASP A 86 2.43 15.68 1.32
C ASP A 86 2.79 14.44 0.47
N TRP A 87 1.88 13.94 -0.37
CA TRP A 87 2.11 12.73 -1.16
C TRP A 87 3.37 12.79 -2.03
N GLN A 88 3.72 13.98 -2.54
CA GLN A 88 4.95 14.19 -3.32
C GLN A 88 6.20 13.99 -2.48
N GLU A 89 6.18 14.47 -1.23
CA GLU A 89 7.29 14.29 -0.29
C GLU A 89 7.40 12.82 0.13
N GLN A 90 6.27 12.15 0.37
CA GLN A 90 6.23 10.71 0.67
C GLN A 90 6.75 9.86 -0.51
N LEU A 91 6.45 10.25 -1.75
CA LEU A 91 7.03 9.62 -2.95
C LEU A 91 8.55 9.83 -3.05
N ALA A 92 9.02 11.03 -2.71
CA ALA A 92 10.43 11.42 -2.76
C ALA A 92 11.25 10.74 -1.65
N LYS A 93 10.68 10.59 -0.45
CA LYS A 93 11.27 9.83 0.67
C LYS A 93 11.35 8.32 0.38
N GLY A 94 10.53 7.82 -0.55
CA GLY A 94 10.36 6.39 -0.79
C GLY A 94 9.44 5.74 0.23
N SER A 95 9.00 4.51 -0.03
CA SER A 95 8.13 3.76 0.89
C SER A 95 8.67 3.85 2.32
N PRO A 96 7.91 4.41 3.27
CA PRO A 96 8.42 4.65 4.62
C PRO A 96 8.71 3.31 5.29
N THR A 97 9.98 2.90 5.30
CA THR A 97 10.44 1.72 6.05
C THR A 97 10.49 1.99 7.55
N THR A 98 10.32 3.26 7.94
CA THR A 98 10.33 3.73 9.32
C THR A 98 8.94 4.21 9.71
N CYS A 99 8.56 3.89 10.94
CA CYS A 99 7.28 4.23 11.55
C CYS A 99 7.36 5.69 12.00
N GLY A 100 7.13 6.62 11.08
CA GLY A 100 7.12 8.08 11.30
C GLY A 100 5.89 8.73 10.71
#